data_AF-A0A945KEP4-F1
#
_entry.id   AF-A0A945KEP4-F1
#
_cell.length_a   1.000
_cell.length_b   1.000
_cell.length_c   1.000
_cell.angle_alpha   90.00
_cell.angle_beta   90.00
_cell.angle_gamma   90.00
#
_symmetry.space_group_name_H-M   'P 1'
#
loop_
_entity.id
_entity.type
_entity.pdbx_description
1 polymer ?
#
loop_
_entity_poly.entity_id
_entity_poly.type
_entity_poly.pdbx_seq_one_letter_code
_entity_poly.pdbx_strand_id
1 'polypeptide(L)'
;MSIQALPRNTLVGGITLILAGAIFLGLHAQEVHQSLLAIPAFIGWAAAIYATRPLVKDENHTALYFAFSIMALMIVFLHETYEYSGKLRLFPLMIGYAGVVLSAFDILSLTDTRLGHAITRILGAALDPDEIHVRKVTRELIVFSAMAAVVLCIYLIGFLVTTPIFVFLWMRLGGKKSIKACFYGGFFSLVFVYLLFEVILRYELYLGKIPLWAIDKFLP
;
A
#
# COMPACT_ATOMS: atom_id res chain seq x y z
N MET A 1 -7.30 12.16 34.87
CA MET A 1 -7.19 11.69 33.47
C MET A 1 -6.39 12.74 32.72
N SER A 2 -5.07 12.55 32.59
CA SER A 2 -4.16 13.58 32.08
C SER A 2 -4.20 13.59 30.55
N ILE A 3 -4.64 14.70 29.95
CA ILE A 3 -4.39 14.99 28.54
C ILE A 3 -2.88 15.22 28.46
N GLN A 4 -2.11 14.22 28.03
CA GLN A 4 -0.71 14.43 27.72
C GLN A 4 -0.65 15.50 26.63
N ALA A 5 -0.09 16.67 26.96
CA ALA A 5 0.11 17.73 26.01
C ALA A 5 0.98 17.21 24.86
N LEU A 6 0.56 17.49 23.63
CA LEU A 6 1.34 17.13 22.45
C LEU A 6 2.74 17.77 22.53
N PRO A 7 3.79 17.08 22.05
CA PRO A 7 5.12 17.65 22.01
C PRO A 7 5.11 18.98 21.25
N ARG A 8 5.88 19.97 21.74
CA ARG A 8 5.97 21.30 21.10
C ARG A 8 6.32 21.19 19.60
N ASN A 9 7.22 20.27 19.25
CA ASN A 9 7.63 20.05 17.87
C ASN A 9 6.49 19.50 17.00
N THR A 10 5.62 18.65 17.56
CA THR A 10 4.40 18.17 16.89
C THR A 10 3.42 19.31 16.63
N LEU A 11 3.25 20.21 17.59
CA LEU A 11 2.39 21.40 17.43
C LEU A 11 2.95 22.35 16.36
N VAL A 12 4.25 22.68 16.43
CA VAL A 12 4.91 23.56 15.45
C VAL A 12 4.86 22.94 14.05
N GLY A 13 5.22 21.66 13.91
CA GLY A 13 5.15 20.96 12.63
C GLY A 13 3.73 20.87 12.08
N GLY A 14 2.73 20.62 12.94
CA GLY A 14 1.32 20.59 12.55
C GLY A 14 0.82 21.95 12.06
N ILE A 15 1.18 23.04 12.73
CA ILE A 15 0.84 24.40 12.28
C ILE A 15 1.51 24.69 10.92
N THR A 16 2.80 24.36 10.77
CA THR A 16 3.52 24.54 9.51
C THR A 16 2.89 23.75 8.37
N LEU A 17 2.44 22.51 8.62
CA LEU A 17 1.74 21.68 7.64
C LEU A 17 0.41 22.34 7.20
N ILE A 18 -0.38 22.84 8.15
CA ILE A 18 -1.65 23.52 7.85
C ILE A 18 -1.40 24.80 7.03
N LEU A 19 -0.41 25.61 7.41
CA LEU A 19 -0.04 26.82 6.69
C LEU A 19 0.44 26.50 5.27
N ALA A 20 1.31 25.49 5.11
CA ALA A 20 1.78 25.05 3.81
C ALA A 20 0.62 24.58 2.92
N GLY A 21 -0.34 23.84 3.47
CA GLY A 21 -1.56 23.43 2.76
C GLY A 21 -2.44 24.62 2.35
N ALA A 22 -2.63 25.60 3.24
CA ALA A 22 -3.39 26.81 2.91
C ALA A 22 -2.73 27.63 1.80
N ILE A 23 -1.40 27.77 1.84
CA ILE A 23 -0.62 28.45 0.79
C ILE A 23 -0.73 27.69 -0.53
N PHE A 24 -0.58 26.36 -0.51
CA PHE A 24 -0.74 25.52 -1.70
C PHE A 24 -2.12 25.73 -2.36
N LEU A 25 -3.20 25.67 -1.57
CA LEU A 25 -4.56 25.87 -2.07
C LEU A 25 -4.77 27.29 -2.61
N GLY A 26 -4.22 28.31 -1.95
CA GLY A 26 -4.29 29.69 -2.40
C GLY A 26 -3.57 29.91 -3.73
N LEU A 27 -2.37 29.36 -3.90
CA LEU A 27 -1.62 29.43 -5.16
C LEU A 27 -2.31 28.62 -6.27
N HIS A 28 -2.86 27.46 -5.96
CA HIS A 28 -3.58 26.63 -6.93
C HIS A 28 -4.86 27.34 -7.41
N ALA A 29 -5.60 28.00 -6.52
CA ALA A 29 -6.80 28.77 -6.87
C ALA A 29 -6.50 29.99 -7.76
N GLN A 30 -5.25 30.48 -7.74
CA GLN A 30 -4.77 31.55 -8.60
C GLN A 30 -4.14 31.04 -9.91
N GLU A 31 -4.27 29.74 -10.21
CA GLU A 31 -3.71 29.09 -11.41
C GLU A 31 -2.19 29.32 -11.57
N VAL A 32 -1.48 29.43 -10.45
CA VAL A 32 -0.04 29.63 -10.43
C VAL A 32 0.68 28.41 -11.03
N HIS A 33 1.78 28.66 -11.73
CA HIS A 33 2.58 27.62 -12.39
C HIS A 33 2.97 26.47 -11.44
N GLN A 34 2.89 25.23 -11.94
CA GLN A 34 3.07 24.01 -11.13
C GLN A 34 4.39 23.95 -10.35
N SER A 35 5.48 24.49 -10.91
CA SER A 35 6.77 24.55 -10.23
C SER A 35 6.74 25.34 -8.92
N LEU A 36 5.88 26.35 -8.82
CA LEU A 36 5.72 27.15 -7.59
C LEU A 36 4.81 26.45 -6.57
N LEU A 37 3.88 25.59 -7.03
CA LEU A 37 3.06 24.74 -6.16
C LEU A 37 3.89 23.65 -5.48
N ALA A 38 4.99 23.23 -6.08
CA ALA A 38 5.89 22.24 -5.49
C ALA A 38 6.51 22.72 -4.17
N ILE A 39 6.80 24.02 -4.04
CA ILE A 39 7.44 24.60 -2.85
C ILE A 39 6.63 24.38 -1.57
N PRO A 40 5.36 24.84 -1.46
CA PRO A 40 4.54 24.58 -0.29
C PRO A 40 4.23 23.09 -0.12
N ALA A 41 4.17 22.30 -1.20
CA ALA A 41 4.00 20.85 -1.09
C ALA A 41 5.19 20.19 -0.38
N PHE A 42 6.43 20.50 -0.76
CA PHE A 42 7.64 19.99 -0.11
C PHE A 42 7.76 20.48 1.34
N ILE A 43 7.44 21.75 1.61
CA ILE A 43 7.43 22.29 2.98
C ILE A 43 6.39 21.56 3.84
N GLY A 44 5.18 21.34 3.32
CA GLY A 44 4.15 20.55 3.99
C GLY A 44 4.63 19.13 4.27
N TRP A 45 5.28 18.49 3.30
CA TRP A 45 5.82 17.13 3.48
C TRP A 45 6.87 17.05 4.59
N ALA A 46 7.84 17.96 4.58
CA ALA A 46 8.86 18.04 5.62
C ALA A 46 8.26 18.36 6.99
N ALA A 47 7.27 19.25 7.03
CA ALA A 47 6.54 19.59 8.26
C ALA A 47 5.76 18.40 8.81
N ALA A 48 5.14 17.58 7.96
CA ALA A 48 4.44 16.36 8.38
C ALA A 48 5.42 15.38 9.05
N ILE A 49 6.56 15.10 8.42
CA ILE A 49 7.61 14.24 8.99
C ILE A 49 8.09 14.79 10.34
N TYR A 50 8.40 16.09 10.39
CA TYR A 50 8.83 16.77 11.61
C TYR A 50 7.79 16.72 12.74
N ALA A 51 6.50 16.84 12.39
CA ALA A 51 5.40 16.79 13.35
C ALA A 51 5.20 15.38 13.92
N THR A 52 5.34 14.35 13.08
CA THR A 52 5.14 12.95 13.47
C THR A 52 6.31 12.36 14.21
N ARG A 53 7.54 12.80 13.94
CA ARG A 53 8.77 12.22 14.52
C ARG A 53 8.78 12.13 16.05
N PRO A 54 8.33 13.15 16.82
CA PRO A 54 8.28 13.07 18.29
C PRO A 54 7.24 12.08 18.83
N LEU A 55 6.31 11.62 18.00
CA LEU A 55 5.29 10.63 18.37
C LEU A 55 5.76 9.20 18.12
N VAL A 56 6.94 9.01 17.50
CA VAL A 56 7.47 7.70 17.13
C VAL A 56 8.74 7.43 17.93
N LYS A 57 8.88 6.20 18.44
CA LYS A 57 10.09 5.76 19.13
C LYS A 57 11.32 5.90 18.23
N ASP A 58 12.46 6.28 18.80
CA ASP A 58 13.69 6.56 18.03
C ASP A 58 14.15 5.39 17.15
N GLU A 59 13.99 4.15 17.63
CA GLU A 59 14.28 2.92 16.88
C GLU A 59 13.46 2.77 15.59
N ASN A 60 12.28 3.40 15.53
CA ASN A 60 11.35 3.29 14.41
C ASN A 60 11.40 4.50 13.46
N HIS A 61 12.34 5.44 13.64
CA HIS A 61 12.44 6.62 12.74
C HIS A 61 12.75 6.21 11.29
N THR A 62 13.56 5.15 11.09
CA THR A 62 13.82 4.62 9.73
C THR A 62 12.54 4.10 9.08
N ALA A 63 11.70 3.37 9.83
CA ALA A 63 10.41 2.89 9.35
C ALA A 63 9.46 4.05 9.03
N LEU A 64 9.50 5.12 9.82
CA LEU A 64 8.73 6.34 9.57
C LEU A 64 9.12 6.99 8.23
N TYR A 65 10.42 7.21 8.01
CA TYR A 65 10.89 7.79 6.74
C TYR A 65 10.58 6.89 5.55
N PHE A 66 10.68 5.57 5.72
CA PHE A 66 10.31 4.59 4.70
C PHE A 66 8.81 4.70 4.36
N ALA A 67 7.93 4.71 5.36
CA ALA A 67 6.49 4.82 5.15
C ALA A 67 6.09 6.13 4.45
N PHE A 68 6.69 7.26 4.84
CA PHE A 68 6.53 8.52 4.11
C PHE A 68 7.06 8.40 2.68
N SER A 69 8.20 7.78 2.44
CA SER A 69 8.75 7.62 1.08
C SER A 69 7.82 6.80 0.17
N ILE A 70 7.23 5.71 0.69
CA ILE A 70 6.22 4.93 -0.04
C ILE A 70 4.97 5.78 -0.31
N MET A 71 4.50 6.57 0.67
CA MET A 71 3.36 7.47 0.46
C MET A 71 3.63 8.51 -0.65
N ALA A 72 4.83 9.10 -0.67
CA ALA A 72 5.25 10.02 -1.72
C ALA A 72 5.27 9.33 -3.09
N LEU A 73 5.83 8.11 -3.17
CA LEU A 73 5.83 7.31 -4.39
C LEU A 73 4.40 7.03 -4.89
N MET A 74 3.46 6.70 -3.99
CA MET A 74 2.05 6.46 -4.34
C MET A 74 1.34 7.73 -4.83
N ILE A 75 1.69 8.90 -4.28
CA ILE A 75 1.18 10.19 -4.76
C ILE A 75 1.71 10.51 -6.17
N VAL A 76 3.01 10.28 -6.41
CA VAL A 76 3.59 10.42 -7.76
C VAL A 76 2.94 9.45 -8.72
N PHE A 77 2.80 8.17 -8.34
CA PHE A 77 2.11 7.17 -9.14
C PHE A 77 0.66 7.58 -9.47
N LEU A 78 -0.08 8.15 -8.50
CA LEU A 78 -1.40 8.73 -8.76
C LEU A 78 -1.32 9.85 -9.79
N HIS A 79 -0.38 10.79 -9.63
CA HIS A 79 -0.18 11.91 -10.55
C HIS A 79 0.04 11.43 -11.99
N GLU A 80 0.99 10.52 -12.19
CA GLU A 80 1.24 9.90 -13.51
C GLU A 80 -0.01 9.17 -14.03
N THR A 81 -0.77 8.57 -13.12
CA THR A 81 -1.98 7.85 -13.49
C THR A 81 -3.06 8.78 -14.07
N TYR A 82 -3.10 10.06 -13.67
CA TYR A 82 -4.05 11.02 -14.20
C TYR A 82 -3.87 11.28 -15.70
N GLU A 83 -2.69 11.02 -16.27
CA GLU A 83 -2.41 11.21 -17.69
C GLU A 83 -3.01 10.10 -18.57
N TYR A 84 -3.31 8.92 -18.02
CA TYR A 84 -3.98 7.87 -18.79
C TYR A 84 -5.42 8.24 -19.13
N SER A 85 -5.86 7.90 -20.35
CA SER A 85 -7.25 8.08 -20.78
C SER A 85 -8.05 6.77 -20.72
N GLY A 86 -9.36 6.89 -20.48
CA GLY A 86 -10.30 5.78 -20.57
C GLY A 86 -10.33 4.82 -19.36
N LYS A 87 -10.92 3.63 -19.57
CA LYS A 87 -11.14 2.62 -18.52
C LYS A 87 -9.85 2.07 -17.91
N LEU A 88 -8.75 2.10 -18.67
CA LEU A 88 -7.43 1.63 -18.22
C LEU A 88 -6.85 2.47 -17.07
N ARG A 89 -7.37 3.69 -16.85
CA ARG A 89 -6.96 4.56 -15.74
C ARG A 89 -7.56 4.17 -14.39
N LEU A 90 -8.75 3.57 -14.37
CA LEU A 90 -9.47 3.29 -13.12
C LEU A 90 -8.68 2.33 -12.23
N PHE A 91 -8.06 1.32 -12.84
CA PHE A 91 -7.28 0.32 -12.12
C PHE A 91 -6.08 0.90 -11.37
N PRO A 92 -5.12 1.57 -12.03
CA PRO A 92 -4.01 2.22 -11.34
C PRO A 92 -4.48 3.33 -10.40
N LEU A 93 -5.59 4.05 -10.67
CA LEU A 93 -6.11 5.04 -9.70
C LEU A 93 -6.48 4.38 -8.37
N MET A 94 -7.17 3.23 -8.39
CA MET A 94 -7.51 2.54 -7.15
C MET A 94 -6.28 2.02 -6.42
N ILE A 95 -5.29 1.48 -7.15
CA ILE A 95 -4.02 1.07 -6.55
C ILE A 95 -3.36 2.26 -5.87
N GLY A 96 -3.31 3.39 -6.57
CA GLY A 96 -2.76 4.65 -6.06
C GLY A 96 -3.45 5.11 -4.78
N TYR A 97 -4.78 5.22 -4.81
CA TYR A 97 -5.56 5.65 -3.66
C TYR A 97 -5.50 4.68 -2.48
N ALA A 98 -5.63 3.38 -2.73
CA ALA A 98 -5.48 2.36 -1.70
C ALA A 98 -4.08 2.40 -1.10
N GLY A 99 -3.04 2.56 -1.92
CA GLY A 99 -1.66 2.70 -1.48
C GLY A 99 -1.46 3.91 -0.58
N VAL A 100 -1.97 5.10 -0.97
CA VAL A 100 -1.91 6.31 -0.12
C VAL A 100 -2.60 6.07 1.23
N VAL A 101 -3.80 5.48 1.24
CA VAL A 101 -4.53 5.19 2.49
C VAL A 101 -3.77 4.19 3.36
N LEU A 102 -3.22 3.12 2.78
CA LEU A 102 -2.45 2.12 3.52
C LEU A 102 -1.14 2.71 4.06
N SER A 103 -0.42 3.52 3.29
CA SER A 103 0.78 4.20 3.79
C SER A 103 0.46 5.20 4.91
N ALA A 104 -0.70 5.86 4.87
CA ALA A 104 -1.16 6.69 5.98
C ALA A 104 -1.42 5.86 7.24
N PHE A 105 -2.04 4.67 7.11
CA PHE A 105 -2.19 3.75 8.24
C PHE A 105 -0.85 3.23 8.75
N ASP A 106 0.12 2.94 7.87
CA ASP A 106 1.47 2.55 8.28
C ASP A 106 2.12 3.66 9.14
N ILE A 107 2.08 4.92 8.68
CA ILE A 107 2.61 6.06 9.44
C ILE A 107 1.91 6.18 10.80
N LEU A 108 0.58 6.08 10.84
CA LEU A 108 -0.17 6.15 12.08
C LEU A 108 0.16 4.99 13.03
N SER A 109 0.36 3.78 12.51
CA SER A 109 0.70 2.58 13.28
C SER A 109 2.03 2.70 14.03
N LEU A 110 2.96 3.51 13.51
CA LEU A 110 4.27 3.78 14.11
C LEU A 110 4.20 4.76 15.28
N THR A 111 3.11 5.52 15.40
CA THR A 111 2.95 6.50 16.48
C THR A 111 2.58 5.83 17.80
N ASP A 112 3.18 6.28 18.90
CA ASP A 112 2.85 5.85 20.27
C ASP A 112 1.59 6.56 20.79
N THR A 113 0.54 6.53 19.97
CA THR A 113 -0.77 7.12 20.27
C THR A 113 -1.83 6.03 20.40
N ARG A 114 -2.96 6.33 21.05
CA ARG A 114 -4.09 5.38 21.14
C ARG A 114 -4.58 4.90 19.76
N LEU A 115 -4.56 5.80 18.78
CA LEU A 115 -4.94 5.49 17.41
C LEU A 115 -3.90 4.58 16.75
N GLY A 116 -2.61 4.85 16.93
CA GLY A 116 -1.53 4.00 16.44
C GLY A 116 -1.63 2.58 16.99
N HIS A 117 -1.81 2.43 18.31
CA HIS A 117 -2.00 1.12 18.95
C HIS A 117 -3.24 0.36 18.44
N ALA A 118 -4.34 1.06 18.16
CA ALA A 118 -5.55 0.45 17.61
C ALA A 118 -5.33 -0.05 16.17
N ILE A 119 -4.70 0.77 15.33
CA ILE A 119 -4.35 0.43 13.94
C ILE A 119 -3.41 -0.77 13.92
N THR A 120 -2.34 -0.76 14.73
CA THR A 120 -1.38 -1.87 14.84
C THR A 120 -2.06 -3.17 15.25
N ARG A 121 -3.03 -3.13 16.18
CA ARG A 121 -3.77 -4.32 16.62
C ARG A 121 -4.71 -4.85 15.52
N ILE A 122 -5.37 -3.97 14.76
CA ILE A 122 -6.35 -4.36 13.73
C ILE A 122 -5.64 -4.88 12.47
N LEU A 123 -4.59 -4.19 12.04
CA LEU A 123 -3.85 -4.51 10.81
C LEU A 123 -2.72 -5.51 11.02
N GLY A 124 -2.37 -5.82 12.27
CA GLY A 124 -1.28 -6.75 12.58
C GLY A 124 0.11 -6.20 12.23
N ALA A 125 0.27 -4.86 12.19
CA ALA A 125 1.50 -4.18 11.77
C ALA A 125 2.63 -4.24 12.82
N ALA A 126 2.45 -4.96 13.94
CA ALA A 126 3.50 -5.16 14.92
C ALA A 126 4.53 -6.13 14.35
N LEU A 127 5.65 -5.58 13.88
CA LEU A 127 6.85 -6.37 13.61
C LEU A 127 7.38 -6.88 14.95
N ASP A 128 7.46 -8.20 15.10
CA ASP A 128 8.11 -8.82 16.25
C ASP A 128 9.62 -8.47 16.20
N PRO A 129 10.18 -7.75 17.18
CA PRO A 129 11.61 -7.39 17.20
C PRO A 129 12.51 -8.62 17.08
N ASP A 130 12.06 -9.76 17.59
CA ASP A 130 12.79 -11.03 17.53
C ASP A 130 12.80 -11.62 16.10
N GLU A 131 11.87 -11.22 15.21
CA GLU A 131 11.88 -11.61 13.80
C GLU A 131 12.83 -10.79 12.94
N ILE A 132 13.18 -9.56 13.35
CA ILE A 132 14.01 -8.64 12.56
C ILE A 132 15.49 -9.05 12.60
N HIS A 133 15.99 -9.46 13.75
CA HIS A 133 17.41 -9.78 13.95
C HIS A 133 17.86 -11.14 13.41
N VAL A 134 16.93 -12.01 12.98
CA VAL A 134 17.21 -13.41 12.57
C VAL A 134 16.96 -13.66 11.07
N ARG A 135 16.74 -12.61 10.27
CA ARG A 135 16.47 -12.76 8.83
C ARG A 135 17.72 -13.19 8.05
N LYS A 136 17.77 -14.48 7.69
CA LYS A 136 18.75 -15.01 6.74
C LYS A 136 18.42 -14.52 5.32
N VAL A 137 19.42 -14.08 4.57
CA VAL A 137 19.33 -13.66 3.14
C VAL A 137 18.56 -14.67 2.27
N THR A 138 18.67 -15.97 2.58
CA THR A 138 17.92 -17.04 1.90
C THR A 138 16.40 -16.85 1.97
N ARG A 139 15.87 -16.28 3.07
CA ARG A 139 14.43 -16.05 3.24
C ARG A 139 13.94 -14.93 2.32
N GLU A 140 14.75 -13.89 2.12
CA GLU A 140 14.45 -12.80 1.18
C GLU A 140 14.46 -13.32 -0.26
N LEU A 141 15.47 -14.12 -0.63
CA LEU A 141 15.54 -14.80 -1.93
C LEU A 141 14.32 -15.68 -2.21
N ILE A 142 13.81 -16.38 -1.20
CA ILE A 142 12.56 -17.16 -1.32
C ILE A 142 11.37 -16.25 -1.60
N VAL A 143 11.26 -15.10 -0.94
CA VAL A 143 10.17 -14.13 -1.18
C VAL A 143 10.26 -13.57 -2.59
N PHE A 144 11.45 -13.14 -3.04
CA PHE A 144 11.65 -12.66 -4.41
C PHE A 144 11.33 -13.74 -5.45
N SER A 145 11.79 -14.97 -5.22
CA SER A 145 11.50 -16.10 -6.10
C SER A 145 10.00 -16.44 -6.14
N ALA A 146 9.32 -16.35 -5.00
CA ALA A 146 7.88 -16.55 -4.92
C ALA A 146 7.12 -15.47 -5.69
N MET A 147 7.55 -14.20 -5.59
CA MET A 147 6.97 -13.10 -6.38
C MET A 147 7.18 -13.31 -7.88
N ALA A 148 8.39 -13.68 -8.30
CA ALA A 148 8.67 -14.01 -9.70
C ALA A 148 7.82 -15.19 -10.19
N ALA A 149 7.67 -16.24 -9.38
CA ALA A 149 6.83 -17.39 -9.69
C ALA A 149 5.35 -17.01 -9.83
N VAL A 150 4.83 -16.11 -8.96
CA VAL A 150 3.46 -15.60 -9.07
C VAL A 150 3.27 -14.84 -10.38
N VAL A 151 4.19 -13.95 -10.74
CA VAL A 151 4.14 -13.22 -12.01
C VAL A 151 4.13 -14.20 -13.19
N LEU A 152 4.98 -15.22 -13.16
CA LEU A 152 5.00 -16.26 -14.19
C LEU A 152 3.68 -17.04 -14.25
N CYS A 153 3.10 -17.40 -13.11
CA CYS A 153 1.79 -18.07 -13.07
C CYS A 153 0.68 -17.18 -13.62
N ILE A 154 0.63 -15.89 -13.24
CA ILE A 154 -0.34 -14.94 -13.81
C ILE A 154 -0.20 -14.88 -15.33
N TYR A 155 1.03 -14.85 -15.84
CA TYR A 155 1.31 -14.86 -17.28
C TYR A 155 0.81 -16.14 -17.96
N LEU A 156 1.02 -17.31 -17.34
CA LEU A 156 0.69 -18.60 -17.93
C LEU A 156 -0.79 -18.97 -17.82
N ILE A 157 -1.40 -18.81 -16.66
CA ILE A 157 -2.74 -19.33 -16.33
C ILE A 157 -3.73 -18.26 -15.85
N GLY A 158 -3.32 -16.99 -15.85
CA GLY A 158 -4.20 -15.86 -15.59
C GLY A 158 -4.27 -15.42 -14.14
N PHE A 159 -4.72 -14.19 -13.92
CA PHE A 159 -4.76 -13.56 -12.60
C PHE A 159 -5.78 -14.21 -11.67
N LEU A 160 -6.99 -14.46 -12.19
CA LEU A 160 -8.12 -14.96 -11.40
C LEU A 160 -7.84 -16.34 -10.78
N VAL A 161 -7.14 -17.21 -11.52
CA VAL A 161 -6.77 -18.56 -11.06
C VAL A 161 -5.53 -18.52 -10.16
N THR A 162 -4.54 -17.68 -10.52
CA THR A 162 -3.27 -17.63 -9.77
C THR A 162 -3.46 -17.11 -8.35
N THR A 163 -4.27 -16.07 -8.15
CA THR A 163 -4.44 -15.44 -6.82
C THR A 163 -4.90 -16.42 -5.72
N PRO A 164 -6.00 -17.19 -5.87
CA PRO A 164 -6.42 -18.13 -4.82
C PRO A 164 -5.42 -19.25 -4.57
N ILE A 165 -4.72 -19.72 -5.60
CA ILE A 165 -3.64 -20.72 -5.46
C ILE A 165 -2.49 -20.13 -4.66
N PHE A 166 -2.06 -18.91 -5.00
CA PHE A 166 -0.99 -18.22 -4.29
C PHE A 166 -1.37 -18.00 -2.81
N VAL A 167 -2.56 -17.48 -2.53
CA VAL A 167 -3.04 -17.27 -1.15
C VAL A 167 -3.06 -18.58 -0.38
N PHE A 168 -3.59 -19.65 -0.97
CA PHE A 168 -3.61 -20.98 -0.36
C PHE A 168 -2.20 -21.47 -0.02
N LEU A 169 -1.29 -21.45 -1.01
CA LEU A 169 0.09 -21.93 -0.84
C LEU A 169 0.87 -21.07 0.16
N TRP A 170 0.69 -19.75 0.11
CA TRP A 170 1.35 -18.83 1.03
C TRP A 170 0.90 -19.04 2.48
N MET A 171 -0.41 -19.19 2.71
CA MET A 171 -0.93 -19.51 4.04
C MET A 171 -0.47 -20.88 4.54
N ARG A 172 -0.36 -21.87 3.65
CA ARG A 172 0.06 -23.22 4.01
C ARG A 172 1.55 -23.30 4.30
N LEU A 173 2.39 -22.78 3.41
CA LEU A 173 3.84 -22.90 3.45
C LEU A 173 4.49 -21.82 4.32
N GLY A 174 4.08 -20.57 4.16
CA GLY A 174 4.59 -19.43 4.92
C GLY A 174 3.92 -19.28 6.29
N GLY A 175 2.59 -19.39 6.32
CA GLY A 175 1.79 -19.18 7.54
C GLY A 175 1.57 -20.41 8.42
N LYS A 176 1.98 -21.61 7.96
CA LYS A 176 1.72 -22.92 8.61
C LYS A 176 0.27 -23.12 9.05
N LYS A 177 -0.69 -22.47 8.38
CA LYS A 177 -2.11 -22.52 8.74
C LYS A 177 -2.71 -23.89 8.41
N SER A 178 -3.86 -24.19 9.02
CA SER A 178 -4.62 -25.41 8.75
C SER A 178 -5.12 -25.43 7.31
N ILE A 179 -5.27 -26.62 6.72
CA ILE A 179 -5.76 -26.78 5.33
C ILE A 179 -7.12 -26.11 5.14
N LYS A 180 -8.01 -26.22 6.14
CA LYS A 180 -9.32 -25.54 6.13
C LYS A 180 -9.18 -24.03 6.01
N ALA A 181 -8.32 -23.41 6.82
CA ALA A 181 -8.08 -21.97 6.74
C ALA A 181 -7.49 -21.54 5.39
N CYS A 182 -6.61 -22.36 4.80
CA CYS A 182 -6.03 -22.08 3.49
C CYS A 182 -7.10 -22.14 2.39
N PHE A 183 -8.01 -23.12 2.43
CA PHE A 183 -9.14 -23.21 1.50
C PHE A 183 -10.06 -22.00 1.62
N TYR A 184 -10.43 -21.60 2.83
CA TYR A 184 -11.24 -20.38 3.02
C TYR A 184 -10.51 -19.14 2.51
N GLY A 185 -9.22 -18.97 2.83
CA GLY A 185 -8.43 -17.84 2.32
C GLY A 185 -8.38 -17.79 0.80
N GLY A 186 -8.07 -18.91 0.15
CA GLY A 186 -8.11 -19.02 -1.31
C GLY A 186 -9.49 -18.71 -1.88
N PHE A 187 -10.54 -19.35 -1.37
CA PHE A 187 -11.92 -19.14 -1.83
C PHE A 187 -12.37 -17.68 -1.68
N PHE A 188 -12.17 -17.07 -0.50
CA PHE A 188 -12.54 -15.67 -0.28
C PHE A 188 -11.73 -14.72 -1.15
N SER A 189 -10.44 -15.00 -1.39
CA SER A 189 -9.63 -14.19 -2.31
C SER A 189 -10.14 -14.28 -3.76
N LEU A 190 -10.57 -15.46 -4.21
CA LEU A 190 -11.18 -15.65 -5.54
C LEU A 190 -12.47 -14.84 -5.64
N VAL A 191 -13.39 -15.00 -4.68
CA VAL A 191 -14.67 -14.28 -4.65
C VAL A 191 -14.41 -12.77 -4.62
N PHE A 192 -13.50 -12.30 -3.78
CA PHE A 192 -13.16 -10.89 -3.67
C PHE A 192 -12.60 -10.33 -4.98
N VAL A 193 -11.62 -11.01 -5.59
CA VAL A 193 -11.04 -10.57 -6.87
C VAL A 193 -12.07 -10.57 -7.98
N TYR A 194 -12.88 -11.62 -8.10
CA TYR A 194 -13.94 -11.70 -9.10
C TYR A 194 -14.93 -10.53 -8.96
N LEU A 195 -15.46 -10.32 -7.75
CA LEU A 195 -16.41 -9.24 -7.48
C LEU A 195 -15.79 -7.87 -7.72
N LEU A 196 -14.55 -7.66 -7.28
CA LEU A 196 -13.87 -6.38 -7.46
C LEU A 196 -13.64 -6.10 -8.94
N PHE A 197 -13.01 -7.01 -9.67
CA PHE A 197 -12.54 -6.74 -11.03
C PHE A 197 -13.63 -6.90 -12.08
N GLU A 198 -14.36 -8.01 -12.09
CA GLU A 198 -15.34 -8.25 -13.16
C GLU A 198 -16.67 -7.55 -12.90
N VAL A 199 -17.14 -7.56 -11.64
CA VAL A 199 -18.47 -7.00 -11.32
C VAL A 199 -18.41 -5.51 -11.07
N ILE A 200 -17.58 -5.06 -10.13
CA ILE A 200 -17.53 -3.65 -9.71
C ILE A 200 -16.79 -2.83 -10.77
N LEU A 201 -15.63 -3.29 -11.23
CA LEU A 201 -14.77 -2.53 -12.14
C LEU A 201 -15.05 -2.79 -13.61
N ARG A 202 -15.80 -3.86 -13.93
CA ARG A 202 -16.07 -4.27 -15.32
C ARG A 202 -14.79 -4.35 -16.14
N TYR A 203 -13.75 -4.90 -15.52
CA TYR A 203 -12.42 -5.08 -16.08
C TYR A 203 -12.22 -6.55 -16.42
N GLU A 204 -11.89 -6.83 -17.68
CA GLU A 204 -11.59 -8.19 -18.12
C GLU A 204 -10.23 -8.61 -17.58
N LEU A 205 -10.24 -9.59 -16.68
CA LEU A 205 -9.02 -10.12 -16.12
C LEU A 205 -8.25 -10.93 -17.16
N TYR A 206 -6.93 -10.78 -17.15
CA TYR A 206 -6.06 -11.54 -18.04
C TYR A 206 -6.20 -13.05 -17.78
N LEU A 207 -6.64 -13.79 -18.80
CA LEU A 207 -6.86 -15.23 -18.74
C LEU A 207 -5.56 -16.06 -18.70
N GLY A 208 -4.43 -15.51 -19.13
CA GLY A 208 -3.18 -16.27 -19.27
C GLY A 208 -2.97 -16.85 -20.67
N LYS A 209 -1.71 -17.13 -21.01
CA LYS A 209 -1.33 -17.70 -22.32
C LYS A 209 -1.87 -19.10 -22.57
N ILE A 210 -1.88 -19.97 -21.55
CA ILE A 210 -2.30 -21.37 -21.69
C ILE A 210 -3.81 -21.47 -21.96
N PRO A 211 -4.70 -20.81 -21.19
CA PRO A 211 -6.12 -20.83 -21.48
C PRO A 211 -6.46 -20.22 -22.84
N LEU A 212 -5.81 -19.11 -23.21
CA LEU A 212 -5.99 -18.48 -24.54
C LEU A 212 -5.60 -19.46 -25.66
N TRP A 213 -4.42 -20.08 -25.57
CA TRP A 213 -3.98 -21.08 -26.53
C TRP A 213 -4.94 -22.27 -26.62
N ALA A 214 -5.49 -22.72 -25.49
CA ALA A 214 -6.44 -23.82 -25.45
C ALA A 214 -7.79 -23.44 -26.10
N ILE A 215 -8.28 -22.22 -25.85
CA ILE A 215 -9.47 -21.69 -26.51
C ILE A 215 -9.25 -21.64 -28.01
N ASP A 216 -8.17 -20.98 -28.47
CA ASP A 216 -7.86 -20.85 -29.91
C ASP A 216 -7.74 -22.20 -30.63
N LYS A 217 -7.26 -23.23 -29.93
CA LYS A 217 -7.02 -24.55 -30.52
C LYS A 217 -8.24 -25.48 -30.49
N PHE A 218 -9.12 -25.36 -29.50
CA PHE A 218 -10.17 -26.34 -29.22
C PHE A 218 -11.59 -25.78 -29.23
N LEU A 219 -11.76 -24.46 -29.21
CA LEU A 219 -13.06 -23.79 -29.23
C LEU A 219 -13.11 -22.86 -30.48
N PRO A 220 -13.86 -23.24 -31.54
CA PRO A 220 -13.97 -22.46 -32.77
C PRO A 220 -14.77 -21.16 -32.60
#